data_AF-A0A8J2JDW6-F1
#
_entry.id   AF-A0A8J2JDW6-F1
#
_cell.length_a   1.000
_cell.length_b   1.000
_cell.length_c   1.000
_cell.angle_alpha   90.00
_cell.angle_beta   90.00
_cell.angle_gamma   90.00
#
_symmetry.space_group_name_H-M   'P 1'
#
loop_
_entity.id
_entity.type
_entity.pdbx_description
1 polymer ?
#
loop_
_entity_poly.entity_id
_entity_poly.type
_entity_poly.pdbx_seq_one_letter_code
_entity_poly.pdbx_strand_id
1 'polypeptide(L)'
;MQNIISRVPSHLSKVLYISKHDNTSSHFAIYAMSEACVSTLAKHPMGSEDYKVELTAMHKPNGERPEDNARFLVDVGDDGSMCIRERTLGSDPVEAEVSLPTSREKGCSFKLHTVTSTTHSSGYISHPLPGKIFRQQLVRYPYLTVSGDHFNGTNISNNQYEWQVHPTEKGPLRYELVDLEKQRGGDDDGSIMAIYHHNGFENELPGYYSHGVLLLPSTSTSQFNIAVVSSLLAVLSAVRQQPVLKKQSRFRSLMACL
;
A
#
# COMPACT_ATOMS: atom_id res chain seq x y z
N MET A 1 16.83 -19.22 5.33
CA MET A 1 15.52 -18.57 5.16
C MET A 1 14.64 -19.53 4.39
N GLN A 2 13.46 -19.88 4.90
CA GLN A 2 12.49 -20.64 4.10
C GLN A 2 12.09 -19.76 2.92
N ASN A 3 12.15 -20.30 1.70
CA ASN A 3 11.64 -19.63 0.51
C ASN A 3 10.12 -19.54 0.64
N ILE A 4 9.65 -18.44 1.23
CA ILE A 4 8.23 -18.13 1.30
C ILE A 4 7.81 -17.71 -0.12
N ILE A 5 7.38 -18.69 -0.91
CA ILE A 5 6.86 -18.46 -2.25
C ILE A 5 5.36 -18.25 -2.12
N SER A 6 4.92 -17.00 -2.22
CA SER A 6 3.51 -16.68 -2.20
C SER A 6 2.98 -16.53 -3.63
N ARG A 7 2.03 -17.39 -4.01
CA ARG A 7 1.42 -17.37 -5.35
C ARG A 7 0.71 -16.02 -5.59
N VAL A 8 0.83 -15.52 -6.81
CA VAL A 8 0.06 -14.36 -7.29
C VAL A 8 -1.17 -14.91 -8.03
N PRO A 9 -2.39 -14.50 -7.64
CA PRO A 9 -3.60 -14.86 -8.36
C PRO A 9 -3.55 -14.44 -9.83
N SER A 10 -4.02 -15.29 -10.75
CA SER A 10 -3.84 -15.09 -12.20
C SER A 10 -4.59 -13.88 -12.75
N HIS A 11 -5.62 -13.38 -12.08
CA HIS A 11 -6.34 -12.18 -12.52
C HIS A 11 -5.52 -10.89 -12.30
N LEU A 12 -4.50 -10.91 -11.43
CA LEU A 12 -3.65 -9.77 -11.12
C LEU A 12 -2.47 -9.70 -12.09
N SER A 13 -2.61 -8.86 -13.12
CA SER A 13 -1.63 -8.75 -14.22
C SER A 13 -1.28 -7.31 -14.60
N LYS A 14 -2.08 -6.33 -14.18
CA LYS A 14 -1.73 -4.90 -14.31
C LYS A 14 -0.76 -4.56 -13.19
N VAL A 15 0.36 -3.92 -13.51
CA VAL A 15 1.39 -3.56 -12.52
C VAL A 15 1.63 -2.06 -12.54
N LEU A 16 1.48 -1.43 -11.37
CA LEU A 16 1.86 -0.06 -11.12
C LEU A 16 3.14 -0.03 -10.27
N TYR A 17 4.05 0.89 -10.59
CA TYR A 17 5.21 1.20 -9.77
C TYR A 17 4.95 2.45 -8.95
N ILE A 18 5.06 2.34 -7.63
CA ILE A 18 4.94 3.44 -6.68
C ILE A 18 6.35 3.96 -6.39
N SER A 19 6.58 5.22 -6.76
CA SER A 19 7.85 5.89 -6.53
C SER A 19 8.18 6.00 -5.04
N LYS A 20 9.48 6.08 -4.77
CA LYS A 20 10.00 6.33 -3.44
C LYS A 20 9.48 7.65 -2.91
N HIS A 21 8.73 7.56 -1.82
CA HIS A 21 8.18 8.69 -1.10
C HIS A 21 8.24 8.43 0.41
N ASP A 22 8.26 9.50 1.17
CA ASP A 22 8.26 9.50 2.63
C ASP A 22 7.43 10.67 3.16
N ASN A 23 7.54 10.94 4.46
CA ASN A 23 6.78 12.03 5.09
C ASN A 23 7.33 13.43 4.77
N THR A 24 8.42 13.53 4.00
CA THR A 24 8.98 14.81 3.50
C THR A 24 8.63 15.06 2.03
N SER A 25 8.04 14.08 1.36
CA SER A 25 7.67 14.17 -0.05
C SER A 25 6.41 15.02 -0.20
N SER A 26 6.49 16.16 -0.89
CA SER A 26 5.33 17.00 -1.19
C SER A 26 4.55 16.54 -2.42
N HIS A 27 5.21 15.84 -3.34
CA HIS A 27 4.61 15.26 -4.52
C HIS A 27 5.38 14.01 -4.97
N PHE A 28 4.68 13.06 -5.56
CA PHE A 28 5.29 11.92 -6.25
C PHE A 28 4.34 11.34 -7.30
N ALA A 29 4.87 10.54 -8.22
CA ALA A 29 4.08 9.89 -9.26
C ALA A 29 4.05 8.37 -9.09
N ILE A 30 2.98 7.77 -9.58
CA ILE A 30 2.78 6.33 -9.69
C ILE A 30 2.68 6.00 -11.18
N TYR A 31 3.50 5.06 -11.63
CA TYR A 31 3.69 4.75 -13.04
C TYR A 31 3.05 3.41 -13.41
N ALA A 32 2.50 3.29 -14.62
CA ALA A 32 2.27 1.96 -15.19
C ALA A 32 3.60 1.35 -15.64
N MET A 33 3.85 0.11 -15.26
CA MET A 33 5.04 -0.61 -15.73
C MET A 33 4.82 -1.13 -17.15
N SER A 34 5.89 -1.13 -17.96
CA SER A 34 5.85 -1.68 -19.30
C SER A 34 5.71 -3.21 -19.29
N GLU A 35 5.13 -3.79 -20.34
CA GLU A 35 4.96 -5.24 -20.45
C GLU A 35 6.30 -6.00 -20.39
N ALA A 36 7.37 -5.42 -20.93
CA ALA A 36 8.72 -5.99 -20.86
C ALA A 36 9.23 -6.09 -19.40
N CYS A 37 8.96 -5.07 -18.60
CA CYS A 37 9.28 -5.07 -17.17
C CYS A 37 8.44 -6.11 -16.42
N VAL A 38 7.14 -6.13 -16.67
CA VAL A 38 6.21 -7.07 -16.02
C VAL A 38 6.54 -8.53 -16.35
N SER A 39 6.79 -8.84 -17.63
CA SER A 39 7.14 -10.19 -18.07
C SER A 39 8.47 -10.67 -17.50
N THR A 40 9.40 -9.77 -17.24
CA THR A 40 10.67 -10.10 -16.58
C THR A 40 10.45 -10.45 -15.11
N LEU A 41 9.70 -9.63 -14.37
CA LEU A 41 9.35 -9.90 -12.98
C LEU A 41 8.55 -11.19 -12.80
N ALA A 42 7.64 -11.49 -13.73
CA ALA A 42 6.77 -12.67 -13.69
C ALA A 42 7.52 -14.01 -13.80
N LYS A 43 8.80 -14.01 -14.21
CA LYS A 43 9.64 -15.22 -14.25
C LYS A 43 10.00 -15.75 -12.87
N HIS A 44 9.93 -14.90 -11.85
CA HIS A 44 10.33 -15.23 -10.49
C HIS A 44 9.09 -15.19 -9.58
N PRO A 45 8.93 -16.16 -8.67
CA PRO A 45 7.83 -16.12 -7.72
C PRO A 45 7.92 -14.87 -6.84
N MET A 46 6.80 -14.16 -6.67
CA MET A 46 6.80 -12.90 -5.94
C MET A 46 7.26 -13.09 -4.48
N GLY A 47 8.19 -12.25 -4.05
CA GLY A 47 8.82 -12.32 -2.73
C GLY A 47 10.03 -13.24 -2.63
N SER A 48 10.35 -14.01 -3.67
CA SER A 48 11.63 -14.75 -3.75
C SER A 48 12.83 -13.80 -3.82
N GLU A 49 14.02 -14.29 -3.45
CA GLU A 49 15.24 -13.49 -3.55
C GLU A 49 15.52 -13.07 -5.00
N ASP A 50 15.34 -13.96 -5.98
CA ASP A 50 15.49 -13.62 -7.39
C ASP A 50 14.51 -12.53 -7.83
N TYR A 51 13.25 -12.60 -7.37
CA TYR A 51 12.26 -11.56 -7.63
C TYR A 51 12.70 -10.20 -7.05
N LYS A 52 13.22 -10.18 -5.82
CA LYS A 52 13.71 -8.94 -5.18
C LYS A 52 14.93 -8.38 -5.89
N VAL A 53 15.86 -9.25 -6.32
CA VAL A 53 17.04 -8.87 -7.11
C VAL A 53 16.60 -8.24 -8.42
N GLU A 54 15.71 -8.89 -9.16
CA GLU A 54 15.20 -8.38 -10.44
C GLU A 54 14.47 -7.04 -10.27
N LEU A 55 13.54 -6.95 -9.29
CA LEU A 55 12.81 -5.72 -8.98
C LEU A 55 13.74 -4.58 -8.55
N THR A 56 14.83 -4.89 -7.86
CA THR A 56 15.82 -3.88 -7.44
C THR A 56 16.70 -3.45 -8.61
N ALA A 57 17.13 -4.39 -9.46
CA ALA A 57 18.05 -4.16 -10.58
C ALA A 57 17.38 -3.47 -11.76
N MET A 58 16.08 -3.67 -11.97
CA MET A 58 15.38 -3.08 -13.10
C MET A 58 15.37 -1.55 -13.05
N HIS A 59 15.43 -0.94 -14.23
CA HIS A 59 15.21 0.49 -14.38
C HIS A 59 13.77 0.84 -14.01
N LYS A 60 13.63 1.70 -12.99
CA LYS A 60 12.33 2.12 -12.48
C LYS A 60 11.87 3.36 -13.24
N PRO A 61 10.61 3.42 -13.66
CA PRO A 61 10.10 4.62 -14.30
C PRO A 61 10.18 5.80 -13.33
N ASN A 62 10.65 6.93 -13.82
CA ASN A 62 10.91 8.14 -13.03
C ASN A 62 10.45 9.43 -13.75
N GLY A 63 9.88 9.32 -14.94
CA GLY A 63 9.38 10.43 -15.75
C GLY A 63 10.42 11.08 -16.65
N GLU A 64 11.68 10.60 -16.64
CA GLU A 64 12.73 11.13 -17.51
C GLU A 64 12.63 10.60 -18.94
N ARG A 65 11.92 9.48 -19.12
CA ARG A 65 11.81 8.81 -20.42
C ARG A 65 10.43 8.99 -21.04
N PRO A 66 10.32 9.08 -22.38
CA PRO A 66 9.03 9.15 -23.06
C PRO A 66 8.11 7.96 -22.79
N GLU A 67 8.68 6.78 -22.52
CA GLU A 67 7.92 5.57 -22.18
C GLU A 67 7.38 5.56 -20.74
N ASP A 68 7.83 6.47 -19.87
CA ASP A 68 7.42 6.52 -18.46
C ASP A 68 5.99 7.05 -18.34
N ASN A 69 5.06 6.12 -18.20
CA ASN A 69 3.64 6.40 -18.14
C ASN A 69 3.19 6.67 -16.71
N ALA A 70 3.34 7.92 -16.25
CA ALA A 70 2.75 8.37 -14.99
C ALA A 70 1.22 8.21 -15.07
N ARG A 71 0.66 7.32 -14.26
CA ARG A 71 -0.78 7.04 -14.19
C ARG A 71 -1.49 7.81 -13.10
N PHE A 72 -0.85 8.01 -11.96
CA PHE A 72 -1.38 8.86 -10.91
C PHE A 72 -0.32 9.86 -10.46
N LEU A 73 -0.77 11.07 -10.17
CA LEU A 73 0.00 12.10 -9.50
C LEU A 73 -0.53 12.21 -8.07
N VAL A 74 0.36 12.29 -7.11
CA VAL A 74 0.02 12.40 -5.69
C VAL A 74 0.63 13.67 -5.15
N ASP A 75 -0.21 14.54 -4.62
CA ASP A 75 0.17 15.73 -3.87
C ASP A 75 -0.09 15.47 -2.38
N VAL A 76 0.88 15.84 -1.54
CA VAL A 76 0.82 15.63 -0.09
C VAL A 76 0.73 17.00 0.59
N GLY A 77 -0.36 17.21 1.34
CA GLY A 77 -0.59 18.42 2.12
C GLY A 77 0.27 18.48 3.38
N ASP A 78 0.37 19.68 3.96
CA ASP A 78 1.15 19.93 5.19
C ASP A 78 0.63 19.15 6.41
N ASP A 79 -0.67 18.84 6.41
CA ASP A 79 -1.33 18.02 7.43
C ASP A 79 -1.15 16.50 7.18
N GLY A 80 -0.42 16.15 6.12
CA GLY A 80 -0.22 14.78 5.65
C GLY A 80 -1.38 14.23 4.82
N SER A 81 -2.46 14.97 4.61
CA SER A 81 -3.51 14.54 3.67
C SER A 81 -2.94 14.36 2.26
N MET A 82 -3.57 13.50 1.45
CA MET A 82 -3.11 13.25 0.10
C MET A 82 -4.22 13.53 -0.90
N CYS A 83 -3.89 14.24 -1.98
CA CYS A 83 -4.71 14.35 -3.18
C CYS A 83 -4.09 13.48 -4.26
N ILE A 84 -4.86 12.56 -4.82
CA ILE A 84 -4.43 11.64 -5.85
C ILE A 84 -5.24 11.96 -7.10
N ARG A 85 -4.58 12.15 -8.22
CA ARG A 85 -5.24 12.46 -9.50
C ARG A 85 -4.78 11.50 -10.57
N GLU A 86 -5.72 10.89 -11.27
CA GLU A 86 -5.42 10.12 -12.47
C GLU A 86 -4.92 11.04 -13.58
N ARG A 87 -3.81 10.66 -14.21
CA ARG A 87 -3.29 11.33 -15.40
C ARG A 87 -3.89 10.68 -16.65
N THR A 88 -4.91 11.32 -17.17
CA THR A 88 -5.58 10.96 -18.43
C THR A 88 -5.37 12.03 -19.49
N LEU A 89 -5.44 11.65 -20.76
CA LEU A 89 -5.47 12.59 -21.89
C LEU A 89 -6.87 12.52 -22.52
N GLY A 90 -7.55 13.65 -22.63
CA GLY A 90 -8.83 13.75 -23.34
C GLY A 90 -10.05 13.20 -22.60
N SER A 91 -9.93 12.87 -21.31
CA SER A 91 -11.05 12.53 -20.43
C SER A 91 -10.91 13.24 -19.10
N ASP A 92 -12.04 13.50 -18.45
CA ASP A 92 -12.03 14.03 -17.09
C ASP A 92 -11.36 13.01 -16.14
N PRO A 93 -10.43 13.47 -15.28
CA PRO A 93 -9.69 12.60 -14.39
C PRO A 93 -10.57 12.14 -13.23
N VAL A 94 -10.28 10.95 -12.70
CA VAL A 94 -10.75 10.56 -11.37
C VAL A 94 -9.77 11.11 -10.34
N GLU A 95 -10.30 11.68 -9.27
CA GLU A 95 -9.51 12.27 -8.17
C GLU A 95 -9.91 11.66 -6.85
N ALA A 96 -8.98 11.56 -5.90
CA ALA A 96 -9.26 11.09 -4.56
C ALA A 96 -8.57 11.96 -3.50
N GLU A 97 -9.32 12.34 -2.47
CA GLU A 97 -8.79 12.95 -1.26
C GLU A 97 -8.69 11.89 -0.17
N VAL A 98 -7.55 11.85 0.53
CA VAL A 98 -7.27 10.92 1.62
C VAL A 98 -6.88 11.69 2.87
N SER A 99 -7.66 11.56 3.93
CA SER A 99 -7.27 12.01 5.26
C SER A 99 -6.65 10.84 6.00
N LEU A 100 -5.38 11.00 6.40
CA LEU A 100 -4.60 9.93 7.00
C LEU A 100 -4.91 9.75 8.49
N PRO A 101 -4.73 8.53 9.03
CA PRO A 101 -4.85 8.31 10.46
C PRO A 101 -3.77 9.12 11.19
N THR A 102 -4.17 9.77 12.27
CA THR A 102 -3.27 10.50 13.16
C THR A 102 -2.97 9.67 14.41
N SER A 103 -1.97 10.08 15.19
CA SER A 103 -1.67 9.42 16.47
C SER A 103 -2.86 9.38 17.46
N ARG A 104 -3.87 10.26 17.27
CA ARG A 104 -5.08 10.34 18.09
C ARG A 104 -6.26 9.61 17.45
N GLU A 105 -6.41 9.71 16.13
CA GLU A 105 -7.52 9.14 15.39
C GLU A 105 -7.04 7.97 14.52
N LYS A 106 -7.51 6.77 14.84
CA LYS A 106 -7.19 5.55 14.06
C LYS A 106 -7.99 5.43 12.76
N GLY A 107 -8.93 6.34 12.53
CA GLY A 107 -9.76 6.37 11.34
C GLY A 107 -9.06 7.11 10.20
N CYS A 108 -9.43 6.76 8.98
CA CYS A 108 -9.11 7.51 7.77
C CYS A 108 -10.38 7.71 6.94
N SER A 109 -10.40 8.77 6.14
CA SER A 109 -11.51 9.06 5.24
C SER A 109 -11.01 9.16 3.82
N PHE A 110 -11.83 8.68 2.89
CA PHE A 110 -11.58 8.71 1.46
C PHE A 110 -12.75 9.42 0.80
N LYS A 111 -12.46 10.39 -0.05
CA LYS A 111 -13.43 10.94 -0.99
C LYS A 111 -12.96 10.64 -2.39
N LEU A 112 -13.80 9.99 -3.17
CA LEU A 112 -13.56 9.70 -4.57
C LEU A 112 -14.41 10.64 -5.41
N HIS A 113 -13.78 11.46 -6.24
CA HIS A 113 -14.41 12.40 -7.14
C HIS A 113 -14.36 11.88 -8.57
N THR A 114 -15.53 11.78 -9.18
CA THR A 114 -15.71 11.47 -10.59
C THR A 114 -16.52 12.60 -11.23
N VAL A 115 -16.66 12.58 -12.55
CA VAL A 115 -17.48 13.58 -13.28
C VAL A 115 -18.90 13.67 -12.75
N THR A 116 -19.48 12.54 -12.37
CA THR A 116 -20.92 12.42 -12.09
C THR A 116 -21.24 12.25 -10.62
N SER A 117 -20.27 11.89 -9.78
CA SER A 117 -20.52 11.58 -8.37
C SER A 117 -19.31 11.82 -7.49
N THR A 118 -19.59 12.03 -6.20
CA THR A 118 -18.59 11.94 -5.14
C THR A 118 -18.99 10.82 -4.20
N THR A 119 -18.10 9.86 -3.98
CA THR A 119 -18.29 8.74 -3.05
C THR A 119 -17.45 8.98 -1.81
N HIS A 120 -18.06 8.85 -0.63
CA HIS A 120 -17.35 8.93 0.63
C HIS A 120 -17.21 7.55 1.25
N SER A 121 -16.04 7.24 1.77
CA SER A 121 -15.75 5.98 2.45
C SER A 121 -14.88 6.24 3.66
N SER A 122 -14.98 5.37 4.65
CA SER A 122 -14.14 5.43 5.84
C SER A 122 -13.39 4.13 6.02
N GLY A 123 -12.22 4.24 6.65
CA GLY A 123 -11.45 3.09 7.08
C GLY A 123 -10.90 3.27 8.48
N TYR A 124 -10.38 2.19 9.03
CA TYR A 124 -9.73 2.21 10.34
C TYR A 124 -8.53 1.28 10.38
N ILE A 125 -7.51 1.70 11.13
CA ILE A 125 -6.29 0.91 11.33
C ILE A 125 -6.43 0.02 12.57
N SER A 126 -6.14 -1.27 12.37
CA SER A 126 -6.01 -2.26 13.43
C SER A 126 -4.61 -2.89 13.42
N HIS A 127 -4.25 -3.63 14.47
CA HIS A 127 -2.97 -4.33 14.58
C HIS A 127 -3.22 -5.75 15.12
N PRO A 128 -3.77 -6.65 14.29
CA PRO A 128 -4.17 -7.97 14.74
C PRO A 128 -2.97 -8.89 15.04
N LEU A 129 -1.83 -8.64 14.38
CA LEU A 129 -0.61 -9.41 14.57
C LEU A 129 0.19 -8.91 15.78
N PRO A 130 0.89 -9.80 16.51
CA PRO A 130 1.76 -9.39 17.59
C PRO A 130 2.90 -8.50 17.06
N GLY A 131 3.17 -7.40 17.78
CA GLY A 131 4.30 -6.53 17.47
C GLY A 131 5.64 -7.24 17.72
N LYS A 132 6.65 -6.89 16.93
CA LYS A 132 7.99 -7.46 16.99
C LYS A 132 9.01 -6.38 17.28
N ILE A 133 9.95 -6.63 18.20
CA ILE A 133 11.08 -5.74 18.41
C ILE A 133 12.16 -6.08 17.39
N PHE A 134 12.50 -5.12 16.53
CA PHE A 134 13.57 -5.25 15.55
C PHE A 134 14.45 -4.00 15.59
N ARG A 135 15.77 -4.18 15.73
CA ARG A 135 16.76 -3.06 15.78
C ARG A 135 16.34 -1.89 16.69
N GLN A 136 15.80 -2.18 17.88
CA GLN A 136 15.31 -1.18 18.87
C GLN A 136 14.05 -0.40 18.43
N GLN A 137 13.34 -0.86 17.41
CA GLN A 137 12.05 -0.33 17.00
C GLN A 137 10.96 -1.37 17.27
N LEU A 138 9.79 -0.92 17.71
CA LEU A 138 8.60 -1.77 17.75
C LEU A 138 7.98 -1.75 16.36
N VAL A 139 8.10 -2.87 15.67
CA VAL A 139 7.43 -3.13 14.40
C VAL A 139 6.02 -3.63 14.69
N ARG A 140 5.01 -2.91 14.21
CA ARG A 140 3.64 -3.38 14.13
C ARG A 140 3.23 -3.50 12.67
N TYR A 141 2.25 -4.36 12.44
CA TYR A 141 1.72 -4.68 11.13
C TYR A 141 0.31 -4.09 11.04
N PRO A 142 0.17 -2.82 10.60
CA PRO A 142 -1.14 -2.20 10.50
C PRO A 142 -1.95 -2.93 9.42
N TYR A 143 -3.18 -3.28 9.76
CA TYR A 143 -4.21 -3.67 8.80
C TYR A 143 -5.15 -2.48 8.62
N LEU A 144 -5.60 -2.24 7.40
CA LEU A 144 -6.55 -1.17 7.10
C LEU A 144 -7.84 -1.80 6.59
N THR A 145 -8.90 -1.72 7.39
CA THR A 145 -10.24 -2.10 6.97
C THR A 145 -10.92 -0.88 6.37
N VAL A 146 -11.54 -1.02 5.19
CA VAL A 146 -12.31 0.02 4.50
C VAL A 146 -13.73 -0.49 4.29
N SER A 147 -14.70 0.34 4.66
CA SER A 147 -16.13 0.01 4.57
C SER A 147 -16.82 0.81 3.46
N GLY A 148 -17.84 0.20 2.86
CA GLY A 148 -18.74 0.84 1.90
C GLY A 148 -18.35 0.64 0.44
N ASP A 149 -18.91 1.47 -0.44
CA ASP A 149 -18.84 1.32 -1.90
C ASP A 149 -17.47 1.69 -2.52
N HIS A 150 -16.43 1.81 -1.68
CA HIS A 150 -15.12 2.35 -2.04
C HIS A 150 -14.50 1.68 -3.28
N PHE A 151 -14.65 0.37 -3.41
CA PHE A 151 -14.03 -0.41 -4.49
C PHE A 151 -14.99 -0.87 -5.58
N ASN A 152 -16.28 -1.11 -5.27
CA ASN A 152 -17.20 -1.75 -6.22
C ASN A 152 -18.21 -0.80 -6.86
N GLY A 153 -18.37 0.44 -6.36
CA GLY A 153 -19.36 1.38 -6.89
C GLY A 153 -20.82 0.89 -6.84
N THR A 154 -21.06 -0.27 -6.23
CA THR A 154 -22.37 -0.89 -6.04
C THR A 154 -22.75 -0.80 -4.57
N ASN A 155 -23.96 -0.32 -4.33
CA ASN A 155 -24.56 0.02 -3.03
C ASN A 155 -24.94 -1.23 -2.20
N ILE A 156 -24.04 -2.20 -2.11
CA ILE A 156 -24.24 -3.40 -1.28
C ILE A 156 -23.66 -3.09 0.09
N SER A 157 -24.57 -2.77 1.01
CA SER A 157 -24.33 -2.07 2.28
C SER A 157 -23.44 -2.77 3.32
N ASN A 158 -22.83 -3.91 3.02
CA ASN A 158 -22.04 -4.68 3.99
C ASN A 158 -20.65 -5.11 3.52
N ASN A 159 -20.23 -4.79 2.30
CA ASN A 159 -18.92 -5.20 1.83
C ASN A 159 -17.82 -4.50 2.65
N GLN A 160 -16.94 -5.32 3.23
CA GLN A 160 -15.75 -4.88 3.94
C GLN A 160 -14.52 -5.40 3.23
N TYR A 161 -13.55 -4.51 3.06
CA TYR A 161 -12.30 -4.82 2.42
C TYR A 161 -11.17 -4.54 3.40
N GLU A 162 -10.09 -5.30 3.31
CA GLU A 162 -8.99 -5.14 4.24
C GLU A 162 -7.64 -5.29 3.57
N TRP A 163 -6.75 -4.33 3.82
CA TRP A 163 -5.32 -4.51 3.59
C TRP A 163 -4.72 -5.34 4.72
N GLN A 164 -4.22 -6.52 4.38
CA GLN A 164 -3.63 -7.50 5.29
C GLN A 164 -2.17 -7.74 4.93
N VAL A 165 -1.34 -8.08 5.92
CA VAL A 165 0.04 -8.54 5.70
C VAL A 165 0.24 -9.85 6.43
N HIS A 166 0.94 -10.80 5.82
CA HIS A 166 1.15 -12.14 6.37
C HIS A 166 2.65 -12.42 6.47
N PRO A 167 3.37 -11.84 7.45
CA PRO A 167 4.84 -11.88 7.48
C PRO A 167 5.44 -13.28 7.51
N THR A 168 4.77 -14.22 8.19
CA THR A 168 5.24 -15.60 8.37
C THR A 168 4.96 -16.45 7.13
N GLU A 169 3.81 -16.23 6.49
CA GLU A 169 3.26 -17.07 5.43
C GLU A 169 3.58 -16.54 4.03
N LYS A 170 3.70 -15.22 3.87
CA LYS A 170 3.87 -14.54 2.57
C LYS A 170 5.01 -13.53 2.54
N GLY A 171 5.69 -13.35 3.67
CA GLY A 171 6.81 -12.43 3.83
C GLY A 171 6.38 -11.03 4.28
N PRO A 172 7.27 -10.28 4.95
CA PRO A 172 6.93 -9.02 5.63
C PRO A 172 6.79 -7.82 4.69
N LEU A 173 7.07 -8.00 3.39
CA LEU A 173 7.07 -6.93 2.39
C LEU A 173 5.81 -6.92 1.52
N ARG A 174 4.87 -7.84 1.76
CA ARG A 174 3.68 -8.04 0.93
C ARG A 174 2.41 -7.67 1.69
N TYR A 175 1.65 -6.74 1.12
CA TYR A 175 0.31 -6.38 1.56
C TYR A 175 -0.71 -6.85 0.53
N GLU A 176 -1.83 -7.40 0.97
CA GLU A 176 -2.91 -7.89 0.11
C GLU A 176 -4.20 -7.15 0.47
N LEU A 177 -4.88 -6.62 -0.54
CA LEU A 177 -6.24 -6.12 -0.37
C LEU A 177 -7.19 -7.28 -0.58
N VAL A 178 -8.00 -7.58 0.43
CA VAL A 178 -8.89 -8.74 0.46
C VAL A 178 -10.34 -8.31 0.60
N ASP A 179 -11.23 -8.91 -0.19
CA ASP A 179 -12.68 -8.90 0.01
C ASP A 179 -13.05 -9.89 1.12
N LEU A 180 -13.45 -9.37 2.29
CA LEU A 180 -13.71 -10.19 3.48
C LEU A 180 -14.92 -11.11 3.32
N GLU A 181 -15.88 -10.78 2.45
CA GLU A 181 -17.03 -11.64 2.21
C GLU A 181 -16.61 -12.88 1.43
N LYS A 182 -15.83 -12.68 0.36
CA LYS A 182 -15.28 -13.78 -0.45
C LYS A 182 -14.29 -14.64 0.34
N GLN A 183 -13.46 -14.01 1.17
CA GLN A 183 -12.51 -14.72 2.02
C GLN A 183 -13.24 -15.67 3.00
N ARG A 184 -14.34 -15.21 3.62
CA ARG A 184 -15.18 -16.07 4.48
C ARG A 184 -15.86 -17.20 3.71
N GLY A 185 -16.15 -16.98 2.42
CA GLY A 185 -16.66 -17.99 1.50
C GLY A 185 -15.63 -19.06 1.09
N GLY A 186 -14.35 -18.90 1.48
CA GLY A 186 -13.28 -19.86 1.17
C GLY A 186 -12.62 -19.69 -0.20
N ASP A 187 -12.94 -18.60 -0.92
CA ASP A 187 -12.30 -18.27 -2.21
C ASP A 187 -11.01 -17.46 -1.97
N ASP A 188 -9.93 -18.14 -1.59
CA ASP A 188 -8.68 -17.47 -1.21
C ASP A 188 -8.09 -16.64 -2.37
N ASP A 189 -7.97 -17.23 -3.56
CA ASP A 189 -7.45 -16.52 -4.73
C ASP A 189 -8.41 -15.41 -5.23
N GLY A 190 -9.72 -15.67 -5.32
CA GLY A 190 -10.70 -14.71 -5.81
C GLY A 190 -11.08 -13.60 -4.81
N SER A 191 -10.73 -13.76 -3.54
CA SER A 191 -10.85 -12.72 -2.52
C SER A 191 -9.76 -11.66 -2.60
N ILE A 192 -8.58 -11.98 -3.15
CA ILE A 192 -7.46 -11.03 -3.27
C ILE A 192 -7.72 -10.09 -4.46
N MET A 193 -7.94 -8.82 -4.16
CA MET A 193 -8.28 -7.78 -5.14
C MET A 193 -7.05 -7.01 -5.65
N ALA A 194 -6.02 -6.89 -4.82
CA ALA A 194 -4.77 -6.23 -5.16
C ALA A 194 -3.64 -6.72 -4.28
N ILE A 195 -2.40 -6.61 -4.78
CA ILE A 195 -1.21 -6.94 -3.98
C ILE A 195 -0.18 -5.83 -4.11
N TYR A 196 0.26 -5.28 -2.99
CA TYR A 196 1.45 -4.45 -2.93
C TYR A 196 2.66 -5.28 -2.47
N HIS A 197 3.77 -5.15 -3.17
CA HIS A 197 5.07 -5.68 -2.73
C HIS A 197 6.08 -4.53 -2.64
N HIS A 198 6.65 -4.34 -1.45
CA HIS A 198 7.68 -3.35 -1.22
C HIS A 198 8.94 -3.69 -2.01
N ASN A 199 9.56 -2.70 -2.65
CA ASN A 199 10.82 -2.91 -3.35
C ASN A 199 11.97 -2.92 -2.33
N GLY A 200 12.86 -3.92 -2.40
CA GLY A 200 14.06 -3.98 -1.58
C GLY A 200 14.26 -5.32 -0.86
N PHE A 201 15.21 -5.32 0.07
CA PHE A 201 15.67 -6.48 0.84
C PHE A 201 15.43 -6.29 2.33
N GLU A 202 14.50 -5.41 2.70
CA GLU A 202 14.16 -5.15 4.08
C GLU A 202 13.65 -6.45 4.74
N ASN A 203 14.16 -6.74 5.93
CA ASN A 203 13.74 -7.91 6.70
C ASN A 203 12.36 -7.69 7.35
N GLU A 204 11.95 -6.43 7.50
CA GLU A 204 10.68 -6.01 8.08
C GLU A 204 10.36 -4.61 7.52
N LEU A 205 9.09 -4.32 7.26
CA LEU A 205 8.60 -2.95 7.24
C LEU A 205 8.49 -2.50 8.70
N PRO A 206 9.21 -1.44 9.16
CA PRO A 206 9.06 -0.12 8.57
C PRO A 206 10.31 0.38 7.81
N GLY A 207 10.08 0.84 6.59
CA GLY A 207 11.01 1.73 5.91
C GLY A 207 10.77 3.19 6.33
N TYR A 208 11.81 4.02 6.23
CA TYR A 208 11.67 5.49 6.27
C TYR A 208 10.87 6.03 5.08
N TYR A 209 10.74 5.22 4.03
CA TYR A 209 10.08 5.52 2.78
C TYR A 209 9.22 4.33 2.35
N SER A 210 8.36 4.56 1.37
CA SER A 210 7.63 3.52 0.66
C SER A 210 7.93 3.61 -0.83
N HIS A 211 8.26 2.48 -1.43
CA HIS A 211 8.35 2.28 -2.88
C HIS A 211 8.05 0.83 -3.19
N GLY A 212 7.60 0.51 -4.40
CA GLY A 212 7.28 -0.88 -4.71
C GLY A 212 6.36 -1.03 -5.88
N VAL A 213 5.83 -2.23 -6.03
CA VAL A 213 4.90 -2.57 -7.10
C VAL A 213 3.53 -2.90 -6.53
N LEU A 214 2.50 -2.46 -7.23
CA LEU A 214 1.11 -2.72 -6.93
C LEU A 214 0.51 -3.49 -8.11
N LEU A 215 0.07 -4.70 -7.84
CA LEU A 215 -0.60 -5.58 -8.79
C LEU A 215 -2.11 -5.39 -8.67
N LEU A 216 -2.75 -5.20 -9.82
CA LEU A 216 -4.18 -4.95 -9.98
C LEU A 216 -4.76 -5.88 -11.06
N PRO A 217 -6.09 -6.08 -11.08
CA PRO A 217 -6.74 -6.78 -12.19
C PRO A 217 -6.50 -6.06 -13.51
N SER A 218 -6.29 -6.76 -14.63
CA SER A 218 -6.15 -6.12 -15.94
C SER A 218 -7.41 -5.35 -16.35
N THR A 219 -8.58 -5.88 -16.00
CA THR A 219 -9.92 -5.34 -16.28
C THR A 219 -10.38 -4.25 -15.31
N SER A 220 -9.52 -3.83 -14.38
CA SER A 220 -9.87 -2.82 -13.37
C SER A 220 -10.14 -1.43 -13.97
N THR A 221 -11.18 -0.78 -13.46
CA THR A 221 -11.60 0.59 -13.83
C THR A 221 -10.71 1.64 -13.17
N SER A 222 -10.73 2.88 -13.68
CA SER A 222 -10.02 4.00 -13.06
C SER A 222 -10.45 4.27 -11.62
N GLN A 223 -11.76 4.21 -11.35
CA GLN A 223 -12.34 4.35 -10.02
C GLN A 223 -11.82 3.28 -9.05
N PHE A 224 -11.78 2.03 -9.48
CA PHE A 224 -11.20 0.95 -8.67
C PHE A 224 -9.71 1.20 -8.42
N ASN A 225 -8.94 1.52 -9.47
CA ASN A 225 -7.49 1.69 -9.35
C ASN A 225 -7.12 2.79 -8.36
N ILE A 226 -7.78 3.95 -8.42
CA ILE A 226 -7.50 5.07 -7.53
C ILE A 226 -8.00 4.80 -6.09
N ALA A 227 -9.09 4.03 -5.90
CA ALA A 227 -9.52 3.54 -4.60
C ALA A 227 -8.49 2.59 -3.96
N VAL A 228 -7.91 1.68 -4.75
CA VAL A 228 -6.81 0.81 -4.29
C VAL A 228 -5.57 1.62 -3.96
N VAL A 229 -5.19 2.58 -4.81
CA VAL A 229 -4.03 3.45 -4.56
C VAL A 229 -4.23 4.28 -3.30
N SER A 230 -5.38 4.93 -3.14
CA SER A 230 -5.67 5.79 -1.98
C SER A 230 -5.65 5.02 -0.67
N SER A 231 -6.35 3.88 -0.60
CA SER A 231 -6.31 3.01 0.58
C SER A 231 -4.91 2.43 0.85
N LEU A 232 -4.16 2.06 -0.20
CA LEU A 232 -2.78 1.61 -0.04
C LEU A 232 -1.88 2.70 0.57
N LEU A 233 -1.98 3.94 0.08
CA LEU A 233 -1.19 5.04 0.61
C LEU A 233 -1.53 5.34 2.08
N ALA A 234 -2.78 5.14 2.49
CA ALA A 234 -3.19 5.24 3.88
C ALA A 234 -2.51 4.17 4.76
N VAL A 235 -2.52 2.90 4.35
CA VAL A 235 -1.82 1.84 5.11
C VAL A 235 -0.30 2.04 5.11
N LEU A 236 0.29 2.47 4.00
CA LEU A 236 1.73 2.76 3.92
C LEU A 236 2.14 3.92 4.82
N SER A 237 1.30 4.95 4.97
CA SER A 237 1.52 6.00 5.97
C SER A 237 1.52 5.43 7.39
N ALA A 238 0.54 4.57 7.74
CA ALA A 238 0.51 3.91 9.04
C ALA A 238 1.74 3.00 9.28
N VAL A 239 2.26 2.35 8.24
CA VAL A 239 3.52 1.59 8.27
C VAL A 239 4.72 2.49 8.55
N ARG A 240 4.72 3.76 8.10
CA ARG A 240 5.81 4.71 8.40
C ARG A 240 5.70 5.34 9.79
N GLN A 241 4.51 5.42 10.37
CA GLN A 241 4.24 6.03 11.69
C GLN A 241 4.55 5.11 12.89
N GLN A 242 5.42 4.11 12.73
CA GLN A 242 5.72 3.15 13.80
C GLN A 242 6.44 3.81 14.98
N PRO A 243 6.08 3.45 16.23
CA PRO A 243 6.67 4.06 17.41
C PRO A 243 8.17 3.71 17.52
N VAL A 244 8.99 4.76 17.66
CA VAL A 244 10.40 4.60 18.03
C VAL A 244 10.49 4.38 19.53
N LEU A 245 11.09 3.26 19.96
CA LEU A 245 11.33 3.02 21.38
C LEU A 245 12.41 4.01 21.85
N LYS A 246 12.00 5.07 22.56
CA LYS A 246 12.95 5.97 23.22
C LYS A 246 13.69 5.19 24.31
N LYS A 247 15.03 5.19 24.26
CA LYS A 247 15.86 4.70 25.37
C LYS A 247 15.46 5.48 26.63
N GLN A 248 14.90 4.80 27.63
CA GLN A 248 14.87 5.37 28.97
C GLN A 248 16.32 5.54 29.43
N SER A 249 16.79 6.78 29.48
CA SER A 249 18.07 7.13 30.05
C SER A 249 18.14 6.61 31.48
N ARG A 250 19.11 5.74 31.78
CA ARG A 250 19.39 5.20 33.12
C ARG A 250 19.87 6.25 34.13
N PHE A 251 19.80 7.55 33.81
CA PHE A 251 20.22 8.62 34.73
C PHE A 251 19.16 9.03 35.76
N ARG A 252 17.91 8.55 35.66
CA ARG A 252 16.90 8.84 36.70
C ARG A 252 16.95 7.93 37.93
N SER A 253 17.81 6.91 37.95
CA SER A 253 17.97 6.01 39.10
C SER A 253 19.04 6.45 40.11
N LEU A 254 19.84 7.48 39.81
CA LEU A 254 20.92 7.95 40.71
C LEU A 254 20.56 9.20 41.53
N MET A 255 19.44 9.88 41.22
CA MET A 255 18.95 11.04 42.00
C MET A 255 17.86 10.67 43.01
N ALA A 256 17.58 9.38 43.21
CA ALA A 256 16.69 8.88 44.26
C ALA A 256 17.47 8.39 45.50
N CYS A 257 18.79 8.58 45.54
CA CYS A 257 19.67 8.23 46.66
C CYS A 257 20.54 9.42 47.13
N LEU A 258 19.96 10.62 47.18
CA LEU A 258 20.51 11.76 47.93
C LEU A 258 19.42 12.40 48.77
#